data_AF-A0A1Q4AJA9-F1
#
_entry.id   AF-A0A1Q4AJA9-F1
#
_cell.length_a   1.000
_cell.length_b   1.000
_cell.length_c   1.000
_cell.angle_alpha   90.00
_cell.angle_beta   90.00
_cell.angle_gamma   90.00
#
_symmetry.space_group_name_H-M   'P 1'
#
loop_
_entity.id
_entity.type
_entity.pdbx_description
1 polymer ?
#
loop_
_entity_poly.entity_id
_entity_poly.type
_entity_poly.pdbx_seq_one_letter_code
_entity_poly.pdbx_strand_id
1 'polypeptide(L)' 'MGRGLYRHSETIAMVRYEKNSMLLAKDEYDLRGYQPAFEKLPTHAEWVEWHRIHGSESLSQAEWEAWRQANGHD' A
#
# COMPACT_ATOMS: atom_id res chain seq x y z
N MET A 1 -0.70 10.21 10.25
CA MET A 1 -0.26 9.81 8.89
C MET A 1 -0.37 8.30 8.79
N GLY A 2 -0.85 7.76 7.66
CA GLY A 2 -0.93 6.30 7.47
C GLY A 2 0.47 5.70 7.48
N ARG A 3 0.68 4.61 8.20
CA ARG A 3 1.95 3.86 8.20
C ARG A 3 2.03 2.99 6.96
N GLY A 4 1.01 2.18 6.69
CA GLY A 4 1.02 1.23 5.58
C GLY A 4 -0.23 1.32 4.73
N LEU A 5 -0.08 1.03 3.44
CA LEU A 5 -1.18 1.06 2.49
C LEU A 5 -0.96 -0.02 1.43
N TYR A 6 -1.92 -0.94 1.29
CA TYR A 6 -1.83 -2.06 0.35
C TYR A 6 -3.21 -2.56 -0.09
N ARG A 7 -3.29 -3.27 -1.20
CA ARG A 7 -4.48 -3.99 -1.66
C ARG A 7 -4.67 -5.24 -0.82
N HIS A 8 -5.75 -5.25 -0.06
CA HIS A 8 -6.20 -6.46 0.63
C HIS A 8 -6.89 -7.42 -0.35
N SER A 9 -7.55 -6.88 -1.37
CA SER A 9 -8.22 -7.63 -2.44
C SER A 9 -8.31 -6.78 -3.70
N GLU A 10 -8.82 -7.33 -4.80
CA GLU A 10 -8.97 -6.61 -6.09
C GLU A 10 -9.81 -5.33 -5.98
N THR A 11 -10.69 -5.24 -4.98
CA THR A 11 -11.59 -4.10 -4.78
C THR A 11 -11.46 -3.45 -3.40
N ILE A 12 -10.56 -3.95 -2.53
CA ILE A 12 -10.44 -3.47 -1.14
C ILE A 12 -8.99 -3.06 -0.83
N ALA A 13 -8.81 -1.84 -0.34
CA ALA A 13 -7.57 -1.30 0.17
C ALA A 13 -7.54 -1.41 1.69
N MET A 14 -6.39 -1.81 2.23
CA MET A 14 -6.09 -1.72 3.64
C MET A 14 -5.28 -0.46 3.90
N VAL A 15 -5.79 0.41 4.75
CA VAL A 15 -5.08 1.57 5.29
C VAL A 15 -4.70 1.28 6.73
N ARG A 16 -3.39 1.17 7.01
CA ARG A 16 -2.86 1.05 8.37
C ARG A 16 -2.48 2.43 8.89
N TYR A 17 -3.08 2.81 10.00
CA TYR A 17 -2.67 3.92 10.85
C TYR A 17 -1.83 3.40 12.01
N GLU A 18 -1.20 4.32 12.76
CA GLU A 18 -0.34 3.96 13.90
C GLU A 18 -1.02 3.09 14.96
N LYS A 19 -2.32 3.27 15.17
CA LYS A 19 -3.08 2.56 16.22
C LYS A 19 -4.30 1.80 15.71
N ASN A 20 -4.59 1.88 14.42
CA ASN A 20 -5.81 1.33 13.83
C ASN A 20 -5.57 0.89 12.39
N SER A 21 -6.44 0.04 11.88
CA SER A 21 -6.50 -0.27 10.45
C SER A 21 -7.91 -0.07 9.93
N MET A 22 -8.04 0.30 8.67
CA MET A 22 -9.30 0.54 8.00
C MET A 22 -9.29 -0.15 6.65
N LEU A 23 -10.37 -0.86 6.36
CA LEU A 23 -10.65 -1.41 5.04
C LEU A 23 -11.50 -0.41 4.28
N LEU A 24 -11.06 -0.07 3.07
CA LEU A 24 -11.78 0.83 2.17
C LEU A 24 -12.06 0.10 0.86
N ALA A 25 -13.30 0.18 0.38
CA ALA A 25 -13.58 -0.21 -0.99
C ALA A 25 -12.83 0.70 -1.97
N LYS A 26 -12.48 0.21 -3.16
CA LYS A 26 -11.77 0.98 -4.19
C LYS A 26 -12.46 2.32 -4.47
N ASP A 27 -13.78 2.32 -4.57
CA ASP A 27 -14.57 3.53 -4.83
C ASP A 27 -14.41 4.56 -3.69
N GLU A 28 -14.49 4.10 -2.44
CA GLU A 28 -14.31 4.97 -1.27
C GLU A 28 -12.86 5.44 -1.12
N TYR A 29 -11.89 4.58 -1.44
CA TYR A 29 -10.47 4.90 -1.46
C TYR A 29 -10.17 6.01 -2.47
N ASP A 30 -10.72 5.89 -3.68
CA ASP A 30 -10.57 6.87 -4.78
C ASP A 30 -11.25 8.20 -4.42
N LEU A 31 -12.48 8.13 -3.90
CA LEU A 31 -13.25 9.30 -3.47
C LEU A 31 -12.58 10.07 -2.34
N ARG A 32 -11.86 9.38 -1.45
CA ARG A 32 -11.07 10.00 -0.38
C ARG A 32 -9.74 10.61 -0.87
N GLY A 33 -9.37 10.38 -2.14
CA GLY A 33 -8.18 10.98 -2.76
C GLY A 33 -6.86 10.46 -2.20
N TYR A 34 -6.82 9.22 -1.70
CA TYR A 34 -5.57 8.62 -1.24
C TYR A 34 -4.59 8.41 -2.39
N GLN A 35 -3.31 8.59 -2.10
CA GLN A 35 -2.21 8.29 -3.03
C GLN A 35 -1.31 7.18 -2.47
N PRO A 36 -0.77 6.30 -3.33
CA PRO A 36 -0.92 6.27 -4.80
C PRO A 36 -2.30 5.72 -5.25
N ALA A 37 -2.58 5.76 -6.55
CA ALA A 37 -3.83 5.19 -7.10
C ALA A 37 -4.00 3.73 -6.69
N PHE A 38 -5.24 3.28 -6.47
CA PHE A 38 -5.56 1.95 -5.94
C PHE A 38 -4.84 0.82 -6.69
N GLU A 39 -4.78 0.88 -8.02
CA GLU A 39 -4.17 -0.15 -8.87
C GLU A 39 -2.65 -0.20 -8.75
N LYS A 40 -2.04 0.91 -8.30
CA LYS A 40 -0.60 0.98 -8.05
C LYS A 40 -0.22 0.54 -6.64
N LEU A 41 -1.19 0.22 -5.79
CA LEU A 41 -0.91 -0.23 -4.43
C LEU A 41 -0.28 -1.62 -4.42
N PRO A 42 0.69 -1.86 -3.51
CA PRO A 42 1.22 -3.20 -3.27
C PRO A 42 0.10 -4.16 -2.93
N THR A 43 0.20 -5.42 -3.33
CA THR A 43 -0.58 -6.49 -2.68
C THR A 43 -0.09 -6.69 -1.25
N HIS A 44 -0.89 -7.37 -0.42
CA HIS A 44 -0.45 -7.73 0.93
C HIS A 44 0.89 -8.49 0.93
N ALA A 45 1.11 -9.40 -0.02
CA ALA A 45 2.35 -10.16 -0.12
C ALA A 45 3.57 -9.26 -0.39
N GLU A 46 3.47 -8.36 -1.37
CA GLU A 46 4.52 -7.39 -1.69
C GLU A 46 4.80 -6.45 -0.51
N TRP A 47 3.74 -5.99 0.16
CA TRP A 47 3.88 -5.14 1.34
C TRP A 47 4.63 -5.85 2.47
N VAL A 48 4.31 -7.13 2.74
CA VAL A 48 5.02 -7.96 3.73
C VAL A 48 6.48 -8.22 3.33
N GLU A 49 6.74 -8.43 2.04
CA GLU A 49 8.11 -8.66 1.57
C GLU A 49 8.97 -7.39 1.69
N TRP A 50 8.43 -6.24 1.29
CA TRP A 50 9.10 -4.96 1.51
C TRP A 50 9.40 -4.72 2.99
N HIS A 51 8.40 -4.98 3.84
CA HIS A 51 8.52 -4.95 5.30
C HIS A 51 9.68 -5.76 5.83
N ARG A 52 9.80 -6.99 5.33
CA ARG A 52 10.83 -7.92 5.74
C ARG A 52 12.23 -7.44 5.36
N ILE A 53 12.36 -6.77 4.21
CA ILE A 53 13.64 -6.28 3.69
C ILE A 53 14.05 -4.97 4.37
N HIS A 54 13.10 -4.05 4.58
CA HIS A 54 13.38 -2.68 5.03
C HIS A 54 13.14 -2.45 6.53
N GLY A 55 12.44 -3.35 7.22
CA GLY A 55 12.17 -3.28 8.65
C GLY A 55 11.29 -2.09 9.09
N SER A 56 10.62 -1.43 8.14
CA SER A 56 9.82 -0.23 8.39
C SER A 56 8.36 -0.49 8.07
N GLU A 57 7.45 0.08 8.89
CA GLU A 57 6.01 0.15 8.59
C GLU A 57 5.62 1.24 7.61
N SER A 58 6.47 2.24 7.50
CA SER A 58 6.26 3.43 6.70
C SER A 58 6.88 3.24 5.33
N LEU A 59 6.05 3.09 4.32
CA LEU A 59 6.47 3.00 2.92
C LEU A 59 6.11 4.33 2.24
N SER A 60 7.10 5.13 1.86
CA SER A 60 6.83 6.30 1.01
C SER A 60 6.50 5.84 -0.41
N GLN A 61 5.65 6.58 -1.13
CA GLN A 61 5.31 6.26 -2.52
C GLN A 61 6.56 6.10 -3.41
N ALA A 62 7.56 6.98 -3.25
CA ALA A 62 8.79 6.91 -4.03
C ALA A 62 9.60 5.61 -3.75
N GLU A 63 9.63 5.17 -2.49
CA GLU A 63 10.30 3.91 -2.09
C GLU A 63 9.57 2.70 -2.66
N TRP A 64 8.23 2.76 -2.68
CA TRP A 64 7.40 1.74 -3.28
C TRP A 64 7.59 1.64 -4.80
N GLU A 65 7.52 2.77 -5.51
CA GLU A 65 7.68 2.80 -6.95
C GLU A 65 9.10 2.37 -7.38
N ALA A 66 10.12 2.71 -6.59
CA ALA A 66 11.49 2.23 -6.80
C ALA A 66 11.60 0.72 -6.58
N TRP A 67 10.99 0.19 -5.51
CA TRP A 67 10.99 -1.25 -5.25
C TRP A 67 10.24 -2.03 -6.33
N ARG A 68 9.07 -1.56 -6.78
CA ARG A 68 8.31 -2.19 -7.89
C ARG A 68 9.13 -2.27 -9.16
N GLN A 69 9.79 -1.17 -9.54
CA GLN A 69 10.65 -1.15 -10.72
C GLN A 69 11.86 -2.08 -10.59
N ALA A 70 12.46 -2.17 -9.40
CA ALA A 70 13.59 -3.05 -9.15
C ALA A 70 13.23 -4.55 -9.15
N ASN A 71 11.99 -4.90 -8.77
CA ASN A 71 11.53 -6.29 -8.66
C ASN A 71 10.70 -6.75 -9.88
N GLY A 72 10.59 -5.94 -10.94
CA GLY A 72 9.99 -6.36 -12.22
C GLY A 72 8.49 -6.62 -12.17
N HIS A 73 7.77 -6.05 -11.19
CA HIS A 73 6.30 -6.08 -11.15
C HIS A 73 5.74 -5.01 -12.11
N ASP A 74 5.78 -5.32 -13.41
CA ASP A 74 5.01 -4.63 -14.46
C ASP A 74 3.53 -5.03 -14.35
#